data_AF-A0A4R8SC03-F1
#
_entry.id   AF-A0A4R8SC03-F1
#
_cell.length_a   1.000
_cell.length_b   1.000
_cell.length_c   1.000
_cell.angle_alpha   90.00
_cell.angle_beta   90.00
_cell.angle_gamma   90.00
#
_symmetry.space_group_name_H-M   'P 1'
#
loop_
_entity.id
_entity.type
_entity.pdbx_description
1 polymer ?
#
loop_
_entity_poly.entity_id
_entity_poly.type
_entity_poly.pdbx_seq_one_letter_code
_entity_poly.pdbx_strand_id
1 'polypeptide(L)'
;MIPIPWFNVDDGFANSKPVLRIPRRYRCTAIGLWTLAGSWSAKELTDGFIPDHAIEEFASNASIAGHLVRAGLWSKVIGGWQFEGWEKWQKTKEQVLAFRAAEAERKRNSRAKGKPGIEVTDGLGETYSDRDRVVPRSSTSAAGGLEADLDDSCGTESPGRQRVSGVDSARTEHGVPLGHHPESGQPLPTPLPKPKPSFPLVDLGGGVTSVDASHPRPQCHDHEENHEGPCRPCKLRREWDEANADFVAADELERKRAAKAAAAKALKDCDLCDSAGWVLGPDRAPIEPGVLCTAHNPDSGSKEAVR
;
A
#
# COMPACT_ATOMS: atom_id res chain seq x y z
N MET A 1 -21.90 12.42 3.71
CA MET A 1 -21.22 11.15 3.39
C MET A 1 -21.18 10.40 4.70
N ILE A 2 -21.68 9.16 4.79
CA ILE A 2 -21.65 8.45 6.06
C ILE A 2 -20.17 8.16 6.39
N PRO A 3 -19.72 8.43 7.63
CA PRO A 3 -18.34 8.20 8.03
C PRO A 3 -17.96 6.73 7.84
N ILE A 4 -16.92 6.52 7.03
CA ILE A 4 -16.32 5.21 6.83
C ILE A 4 -15.41 4.95 8.05
N PRO A 5 -15.65 3.88 8.83
CA PRO A 5 -14.75 3.51 9.91
C PRO A 5 -13.41 3.06 9.33
N TRP A 6 -12.33 3.62 9.85
CA TRP A 6 -10.95 3.26 9.49
C TRP A 6 -10.41 2.25 10.50
N PHE A 7 -9.59 1.32 10.03
CA PHE A 7 -8.76 0.49 10.89
C PHE A 7 -7.41 1.17 11.08
N ASN A 8 -7.12 1.63 12.29
CA ASN A 8 -5.94 2.43 12.58
C ASN A 8 -4.73 1.54 12.87
N VAL A 9 -3.58 1.87 12.29
CA VAL A 9 -2.28 1.23 12.57
C VAL A 9 -1.30 2.33 12.98
N ASP A 10 -0.73 2.19 14.18
CA ASP A 10 0.25 3.11 14.75
C ASP A 10 1.57 3.10 13.97
N ASP A 11 2.27 4.23 13.90
CA ASP A 11 3.54 4.37 13.19
C ASP A 11 4.69 3.54 13.81
N GLY A 12 4.60 3.27 15.12
CA GLY A 12 5.50 2.38 15.86
C GLY A 12 5.14 0.89 15.72
N PHE A 13 4.02 0.53 15.06
CA PHE A 13 3.51 -0.84 15.04
C PHE A 13 4.53 -1.84 14.50
N ALA A 14 5.24 -1.49 13.43
CA ALA A 14 6.23 -2.36 12.77
C ALA A 14 7.36 -2.81 13.70
N ASN A 15 7.73 -1.98 14.67
CA ASN A 15 8.81 -2.22 15.63
C ASN A 15 8.29 -2.62 17.02
N SER A 16 6.98 -2.83 17.17
CA SER A 16 6.36 -3.16 18.45
C SER A 16 6.78 -4.56 18.94
N LYS A 17 6.83 -4.73 20.27
CA LYS A 17 7.17 -6.02 20.89
C LYS A 17 6.31 -7.18 20.35
N PRO A 18 4.97 -7.07 20.20
CA PRO A 18 4.15 -8.14 19.63
C PRO A 18 4.56 -8.52 18.20
N VAL A 19 4.78 -7.54 17.32
CA VAL A 19 5.16 -7.80 15.92
C VAL A 19 6.55 -8.47 15.84
N LEU A 20 7.50 -8.02 16.67
CA LEU A 20 8.85 -8.58 16.70
C LEU A 20 8.90 -9.99 17.31
N ARG A 21 7.98 -10.36 18.21
CA ARG A 21 7.84 -11.74 18.74
C ARG A 21 7.45 -12.75 17.66
N ILE A 22 6.79 -12.32 16.58
CA ILE A 22 6.44 -13.21 15.48
C ILE A 22 7.74 -13.62 14.75
N PRO A 23 7.98 -14.94 14.52
CA PRO A 23 9.15 -15.40 13.79
C PRO A 23 9.26 -14.72 12.43
N ARG A 24 10.48 -14.27 12.07
CA ARG A 24 10.73 -13.46 10.86
C ARG A 24 10.07 -14.04 9.60
N ARG A 25 10.13 -15.36 9.42
CA ARG A 25 9.57 -16.08 8.26
C ARG A 25 8.04 -16.00 8.13
N TYR A 26 7.31 -15.74 9.20
CA TYR A 26 5.84 -15.65 9.20
C TYR A 26 5.33 -14.23 9.44
N ARG A 27 6.22 -13.29 9.77
CA ARG A 27 5.83 -11.95 10.25
C ARG A 27 4.98 -11.21 9.23
N CYS A 28 5.45 -11.08 7.99
CA CYS A 28 4.71 -10.34 6.96
C CYS A 28 3.36 -10.99 6.67
N THR A 29 3.30 -12.33 6.57
CA THR A 29 2.04 -13.05 6.33
C THR A 29 1.06 -12.90 7.50
N ALA A 30 1.54 -13.02 8.73
CA ALA A 30 0.72 -12.84 9.93
C ALA A 30 0.19 -11.40 10.04
N ILE A 31 1.03 -10.40 9.78
CA ILE A 31 0.62 -9.00 9.79
C ILE A 31 -0.30 -8.67 8.61
N GLY A 32 -0.11 -9.27 7.44
CA GLY A 32 -1.05 -9.16 6.32
C GLY A 32 -2.43 -9.67 6.71
N LEU A 33 -2.51 -10.85 7.32
CA LEU A 33 -3.76 -11.40 7.86
C LEU A 33 -4.38 -10.49 8.92
N TRP A 34 -3.57 -9.98 9.85
CA TRP A 34 -4.00 -9.05 10.88
C TRP A 34 -4.61 -7.77 10.28
N THR A 35 -4.00 -7.21 9.25
CA THR A 35 -4.50 -6.00 8.58
C THR A 35 -5.80 -6.25 7.81
N LEU A 36 -5.90 -7.36 7.07
CA LEU A 36 -7.11 -7.75 6.34
C LEU A 36 -8.30 -7.94 7.29
N ALA A 37 -8.08 -8.72 8.36
CA ALA A 37 -9.11 -8.99 9.36
C ALA A 37 -9.49 -7.74 10.16
N GLY A 38 -8.55 -6.82 10.40
CA GLY A 38 -8.81 -5.56 11.09
C GLY A 38 -9.68 -4.61 10.26
N SER A 39 -9.35 -4.46 8.98
CA SER A 39 -10.16 -3.70 8.02
C SER A 39 -11.58 -4.26 7.90
N TRP A 40 -11.71 -5.59 7.80
CA TRP A 40 -13.00 -6.27 7.77
C TRP A 40 -13.81 -6.04 9.06
N SER A 41 -13.19 -6.20 10.23
CA SER A 41 -13.85 -6.02 11.53
C SER A 41 -14.34 -4.59 11.74
N ALA A 42 -13.57 -3.60 11.25
CA ALA A 42 -13.98 -2.18 11.28
C ALA A 42 -15.17 -1.91 10.36
N LYS A 43 -15.22 -2.52 9.17
CA LYS A 43 -16.34 -2.40 8.23
C LYS A 43 -17.61 -3.05 8.78
N GLU A 44 -17.50 -4.27 9.29
CA GLU A 44 -18.62 -5.06 9.80
C GLU A 44 -19.06 -4.66 11.22
N LEU A 45 -18.30 -3.76 11.87
CA LEU A 45 -18.55 -3.28 13.23
C LEU A 45 -18.66 -4.45 14.23
N THR A 46 -17.67 -5.33 14.21
CA THR A 46 -17.62 -6.52 15.08
C THR A 46 -16.76 -6.32 16.33
N ASP A 47 -16.28 -5.10 16.58
CA ASP A 47 -15.42 -4.77 17.73
C ASP A 47 -14.17 -5.65 17.83
N GLY A 48 -13.62 -6.02 16.66
CA GLY A 48 -12.44 -6.86 16.57
C GLY A 48 -12.71 -8.36 16.71
N PHE A 49 -13.97 -8.79 16.74
CA PHE A 49 -14.30 -10.20 16.59
C PHE A 49 -14.23 -10.64 15.13
N ILE A 50 -13.56 -11.75 14.87
CA ILE A 50 -13.38 -12.33 13.54
C ILE A 50 -13.89 -13.77 13.56
N PRO A 51 -14.98 -14.10 12.84
CA PRO A 51 -15.50 -15.46 12.79
C PRO A 51 -14.58 -16.38 11.98
N ASP A 52 -14.66 -17.70 12.25
CA ASP A 52 -13.77 -18.68 11.59
C ASP A 52 -13.86 -18.65 10.05
N HIS A 53 -15.06 -18.47 9.48
CA HIS A 53 -15.24 -18.37 8.02
C HIS A 53 -14.51 -17.17 7.40
N ALA A 54 -14.38 -16.06 8.14
CA ALA A 54 -13.64 -14.90 7.64
C ALA A 54 -12.13 -15.18 7.60
N ILE A 55 -11.61 -15.96 8.55
CA ILE A 55 -10.22 -16.41 8.53
C ILE A 55 -9.96 -17.38 7.38
N GLU A 56 -10.90 -18.27 7.06
CA GLU A 56 -10.78 -19.17 5.91
C GLU A 56 -10.70 -18.40 4.58
N GLU A 57 -11.45 -17.30 4.45
CA GLU A 57 -11.39 -16.44 3.26
C GLU A 57 -10.06 -15.67 3.16
N PHE A 58 -9.55 -15.15 4.28
CA PHE A 58 -8.35 -14.30 4.27
C PHE A 58 -7.03 -15.07 4.34
N ALA A 59 -7.03 -16.26 4.93
CA ALA A 59 -5.84 -17.04 5.17
C ALA A 59 -5.93 -18.40 4.49
N SER A 60 -4.97 -18.69 3.62
CA SER A 60 -4.78 -20.04 3.08
C SER A 60 -4.38 -21.07 4.16
N ASN A 61 -3.97 -20.62 5.36
CA ASN A 61 -3.50 -21.49 6.44
C ASN A 61 -3.81 -20.92 7.84
N ALA A 62 -4.66 -21.62 8.60
CA ALA A 62 -5.05 -21.26 9.97
C ALA A 62 -3.88 -21.22 10.98
N SER A 63 -2.76 -21.89 10.70
CA SER A 63 -1.57 -21.87 11.57
C SER A 63 -0.94 -20.47 11.70
N ILE A 64 -1.18 -19.59 10.72
CA ILE A 64 -0.74 -18.19 10.74
C ILE A 64 -1.45 -17.40 11.85
N ALA A 65 -2.76 -17.63 12.06
CA ALA A 65 -3.51 -17.00 13.16
C ALA A 65 -2.94 -17.39 14.54
N GLY A 66 -2.41 -18.62 14.66
CA GLY A 66 -1.72 -19.06 15.88
C GLY A 66 -0.46 -18.23 16.21
N HIS A 67 0.22 -17.66 15.22
CA HIS A 67 1.34 -16.74 15.48
C HIS A 67 0.88 -15.40 16.05
N LEU A 68 -0.28 -14.90 15.62
CA LEU A 68 -0.88 -13.67 16.16
C LEU A 68 -1.32 -13.86 17.61
N VAL A 69 -1.87 -15.03 17.94
CA VAL A 69 -2.21 -15.37 19.34
C VAL A 69 -0.96 -15.47 20.21
N ARG A 70 0.07 -16.20 19.79
CA ARG A 70 1.34 -16.29 20.55
C ARG A 70 2.02 -14.93 20.73
N ALA A 71 1.87 -14.03 19.76
CA ALA A 71 2.41 -12.68 19.84
C ALA A 71 1.65 -11.76 20.83
N GLY A 72 0.43 -12.15 21.23
CA GLY A 72 -0.48 -11.34 22.04
C GLY A 72 -1.20 -10.25 21.24
N LEU A 73 -1.34 -10.43 19.92
CA LEU A 73 -2.14 -9.54 19.08
C LEU A 73 -3.61 -9.98 19.05
N TRP A 74 -3.86 -11.28 19.12
CA TRP A 74 -5.19 -11.89 19.13
C TRP A 74 -5.35 -12.84 20.32
N SER A 75 -6.60 -13.16 20.65
CA SER A 75 -6.99 -14.29 21.49
C SER A 75 -7.90 -15.25 20.73
N LYS A 76 -7.80 -16.56 21.02
CA LYS A 76 -8.73 -17.56 20.46
C LYS A 76 -10.00 -17.57 21.30
N VAL A 77 -11.15 -17.45 20.65
CA VAL A 77 -12.48 -17.47 21.27
C VAL A 77 -13.36 -18.53 20.60
N ILE A 78 -14.51 -18.82 21.20
CA ILE A 78 -15.47 -19.76 20.61
C ILE A 78 -16.00 -19.18 19.30
N GLY A 79 -15.92 -19.95 18.22
CA GLY A 79 -16.42 -19.56 16.89
C GLY A 79 -15.55 -18.57 16.12
N GLY A 80 -14.34 -18.23 16.61
CA GLY A 80 -13.49 -17.27 15.92
C GLY A 80 -12.25 -16.84 16.69
N TRP A 81 -11.88 -15.59 16.49
CA TRP A 81 -10.69 -14.94 17.04
C TRP A 81 -11.04 -13.50 17.42
N GLN A 82 -10.36 -12.96 18.41
CA GLN A 82 -10.61 -11.61 18.92
C GLN A 82 -9.32 -10.79 18.88
N PHE A 83 -9.40 -9.54 18.40
CA PHE A 83 -8.31 -8.58 18.55
C PHE A 83 -8.11 -8.18 20.01
N GLU A 84 -6.87 -8.24 20.47
CA GLU A 84 -6.49 -7.78 21.80
C GLU A 84 -6.39 -6.26 21.83
N GLY A 85 -7.07 -5.61 22.78
CA GLY A 85 -6.99 -4.16 22.97
C GLY A 85 -7.64 -3.32 21.85
N TRP A 86 -8.68 -3.84 21.18
CA TRP A 86 -9.42 -3.13 20.13
C TRP A 86 -9.89 -1.74 20.58
N GLU A 87 -10.58 -1.66 21.73
CA GLU A 87 -11.17 -0.43 22.27
C GLU A 87 -10.16 0.70 22.55
N LYS A 88 -8.88 0.35 22.75
CA LYS A 88 -7.83 1.32 23.01
C LYS A 88 -7.48 2.13 21.76
N TRP A 89 -7.57 1.51 20.58
CA TRP A 89 -7.03 2.06 19.33
C TRP A 89 -8.08 2.23 18.23
N GLN A 90 -9.18 1.51 18.33
CA GLN A 90 -10.26 1.49 17.37
C GLN A 90 -11.55 2.01 18.00
N LYS A 91 -12.43 2.55 17.17
CA LYS A 91 -13.77 2.94 17.61
C LYS A 91 -14.62 1.70 17.78
N THR A 92 -15.42 1.67 18.84
CA THR A 92 -16.40 0.60 19.03
C THR A 92 -17.60 0.80 18.11
N LYS A 93 -18.36 -0.27 17.86
CA LYS A 93 -19.61 -0.27 17.10
C LYS A 93 -20.55 0.80 17.61
N GLU A 94 -20.73 0.89 18.92
CA GLU A 94 -21.58 1.88 19.56
C GLU A 94 -21.13 3.31 19.25
N GLN A 95 -19.84 3.59 19.36
CA GLN A 95 -19.27 4.90 19.04
C GLN A 95 -19.44 5.25 17.56
N VAL A 96 -19.24 4.29 16.66
CA VAL A 96 -19.45 4.51 15.22
C VAL A 96 -20.92 4.77 14.91
N LEU A 97 -21.85 4.01 15.50
CA LEU A 97 -23.28 4.21 15.30
C LEU A 97 -23.76 5.54 15.88
N ALA A 98 -23.30 5.92 17.08
CA ALA A 98 -23.60 7.22 17.68
C ALA A 98 -23.09 8.38 16.82
N PHE A 99 -21.87 8.26 16.29
CA PHE A 99 -21.30 9.26 15.38
C PHE A 99 -22.11 9.37 14.09
N ARG A 100 -22.51 8.24 13.49
CA ARG A 100 -23.36 8.19 12.29
C ARG A 100 -24.73 8.83 12.53
N ALA A 101 -25.35 8.58 13.69
CA ALA A 101 -26.62 9.18 14.08
C ALA A 101 -26.50 10.70 14.27
N ALA A 102 -25.46 11.16 14.97
CA ALA A 102 -25.21 12.58 15.19
C ALA A 102 -24.96 13.33 13.88
N GLU A 103 -24.22 12.74 12.94
CA GLU A 103 -24.03 13.35 11.62
C GLU A 103 -25.31 13.38 10.78
N ALA A 104 -26.12 12.31 10.82
CA ALA A 104 -27.40 12.27 10.15
C ALA A 104 -28.33 13.39 10.66
N GLU A 105 -28.35 13.59 11.98
CA GLU A 105 -29.15 14.64 12.62
C GLU A 105 -28.63 16.05 12.29
N ARG A 106 -27.31 16.27 12.33
CA ARG A 106 -26.70 17.54 11.88
C ARG A 106 -27.09 17.87 10.44
N LYS A 107 -27.05 16.86 9.55
CA LYS A 107 -27.43 17.02 8.15
C LYS A 107 -28.93 17.29 7.97
N ARG A 108 -29.79 16.64 8.76
CA ARG A 108 -31.23 16.92 8.79
C ARG A 108 -31.49 18.38 9.20
N ASN A 109 -30.86 18.84 10.27
CA ASN A 109 -31.02 20.21 10.77
C ASN A 109 -30.47 21.26 9.80
N SER A 110 -29.38 20.97 9.09
CA SER A 110 -28.87 21.83 8.02
C SER A 110 -29.85 21.93 6.83
N ARG A 111 -30.49 20.82 6.44
CA ARG A 111 -31.50 20.80 5.36
C ARG A 111 -32.79 21.52 5.75
N ALA A 112 -33.22 21.41 7.01
CA ALA A 112 -34.39 22.14 7.50
C ALA A 112 -34.19 23.66 7.53
N LYS A 113 -32.93 24.13 7.56
CA LYS A 113 -32.57 25.55 7.66
C LYS A 113 -32.26 26.24 6.31
N GLY A 114 -32.21 25.54 5.18
CA GLY A 114 -32.07 26.16 3.85
C GLY A 114 -33.14 25.61 2.89
N LYS A 115 -33.99 26.41 2.22
CA LYS A 115 -33.96 27.82 1.79
C LYS A 115 -35.32 28.50 2.08
N PRO A 116 -35.42 29.78 2.48
CA PRO A 116 -36.54 30.60 2.02
C PRO A 116 -36.40 30.71 0.49
N GLY A 117 -37.47 30.43 -0.25
CA GLY A 117 -37.47 30.55 -1.70
C GLY A 117 -36.93 31.92 -2.10
N ILE A 118 -35.96 31.96 -3.02
CA ILE A 118 -35.77 33.15 -3.82
C ILE A 118 -37.08 33.27 -4.60
N GLU A 119 -37.97 34.14 -4.14
CA GLU A 119 -39.14 34.54 -4.91
C GLU A 119 -38.61 35.16 -6.20
N VAL A 120 -38.67 34.38 -7.28
CA VAL A 120 -38.56 34.91 -8.63
C VAL A 120 -39.84 35.72 -8.81
N THR A 121 -39.73 37.04 -8.61
CA THR A 121 -40.80 37.96 -8.97
C THR A 121 -40.90 37.96 -10.49
N ASP A 122 -41.96 37.37 -11.02
CA ASP A 122 -42.37 37.52 -12.41
C ASP A 122 -42.65 39.01 -12.68
N GLY A 123 -41.68 39.68 -13.29
CA GLY A 123 -41.76 41.07 -13.72
C GLY A 123 -41.51 41.15 -15.22
N LEU A 124 -42.59 41.41 -15.94
CA LEU A 124 -42.72 41.65 -17.37
C LEU A 124 -41.60 42.55 -17.93
N GLY A 125 -41.13 42.22 -19.13
CA GLY A 125 -39.90 42.75 -19.70
C GLY A 125 -39.92 44.20 -20.19
N GLU A 126 -38.72 44.69 -20.48
CA GLU A 126 -38.50 45.78 -21.42
C GLU A 126 -37.14 45.60 -22.09
N THR A 127 -37.15 45.72 -23.40
CA THR A 127 -35.99 45.68 -24.29
C THR A 127 -35.15 46.93 -24.10
N TYR A 128 -33.85 46.79 -23.84
CA TYR A 128 -32.89 47.83 -24.22
C TYR A 128 -31.52 47.22 -24.49
N SER A 129 -31.12 47.23 -25.76
CA SER A 129 -29.74 47.13 -26.16
C SER A 129 -29.02 48.41 -25.76
N ASP A 130 -27.96 48.33 -24.95
CA ASP A 130 -26.91 49.32 -25.06
C ASP A 130 -25.53 48.74 -24.79
N ARG A 131 -24.61 49.20 -25.63
CA ARG A 131 -23.21 48.86 -25.69
C ARG A 131 -22.45 49.57 -24.58
N ASP A 132 -21.18 49.21 -24.48
CA ASP A 132 -20.12 49.97 -23.83
C ASP A 132 -20.13 50.01 -22.30
N ARG A 133 -19.36 49.10 -21.71
CA ARG A 133 -18.56 49.48 -20.55
C ARG A 133 -17.18 48.85 -20.57
N VAL A 134 -16.25 49.64 -21.11
CA VAL A 134 -14.82 49.59 -20.85
C VAL A 134 -14.59 49.46 -19.35
N VAL A 135 -13.91 48.40 -18.94
CA VAL A 135 -13.37 48.24 -17.57
C VAL A 135 -11.97 48.82 -17.58
N PRO A 136 -11.67 49.91 -16.86
CA PRO A 136 -10.29 50.34 -16.69
C PRO A 136 -9.63 49.47 -15.61
N ARG A 137 -8.52 48.85 -16.02
CA ARG A 137 -7.54 48.20 -15.16
C ARG A 137 -6.71 49.30 -14.50
N SER A 138 -6.77 49.41 -13.17
CA SER A 138 -5.91 50.31 -12.41
C SER A 138 -4.88 49.49 -11.63
N SER A 139 -3.67 49.45 -12.15
CA SER A 139 -2.44 49.13 -11.43
C SER A 139 -1.80 50.45 -11.01
N THR A 140 -1.48 50.64 -9.73
CA THR A 140 -0.41 51.55 -9.31
C THR A 140 0.30 50.99 -8.07
N SER A 141 1.59 50.72 -8.24
CA SER A 141 2.56 50.45 -7.18
C SER A 141 3.09 51.76 -6.60
N ALA A 142 3.51 51.77 -5.32
CA ALA A 142 4.74 52.42 -4.85
C ALA A 142 5.04 52.06 -3.38
N ALA A 143 6.33 52.04 -3.07
CA ALA A 143 7.00 51.44 -1.93
C ALA A 143 7.24 52.40 -0.75
N GLY A 144 7.75 51.85 0.36
CA GLY A 144 8.50 52.60 1.39
C GLY A 144 8.29 52.08 2.81
N GLY A 145 9.28 51.38 3.36
CA GLY A 145 9.32 50.96 4.78
C GLY A 145 9.99 51.99 5.67
N LEU A 146 9.78 51.87 7.00
CA LEU A 146 10.62 52.39 8.07
C LEU A 146 10.45 51.53 9.33
N GLU A 147 11.58 51.28 10.00
CA GLU A 147 11.74 50.62 11.30
C GLU A 147 11.64 51.61 12.47
N ALA A 148 11.30 51.12 13.67
CA ALA A 148 11.77 51.61 14.99
C ALA A 148 11.16 50.77 16.15
N ASP A 149 11.95 49.82 16.67
CA ASP A 149 12.49 49.73 18.04
C ASP A 149 11.75 50.21 19.31
N LEU A 150 11.71 49.27 20.30
CA LEU A 150 11.93 49.35 21.79
C LEU A 150 10.94 50.20 22.64
N ASP A 151 10.55 49.95 23.90
CA ASP A 151 10.84 49.05 25.04
C ASP A 151 9.58 49.02 25.97
N ASP A 152 9.33 48.05 26.86
CA ASP A 152 9.65 48.14 28.30
C ASP A 152 9.22 46.85 29.04
N SER A 153 9.99 46.49 30.06
CA SER A 153 9.90 45.28 30.90
C SER A 153 9.33 45.58 32.28
N CYS A 154 8.66 44.61 32.93
CA CYS A 154 8.89 44.37 34.37
C CYS A 154 8.43 42.95 34.75
N GLY A 155 9.32 42.21 35.42
CA GLY A 155 9.17 40.79 35.74
C GLY A 155 8.61 40.50 37.13
N THR A 156 8.47 39.21 37.43
CA THR A 156 8.49 38.67 38.80
C THR A 156 8.85 37.17 38.77
N GLU A 157 10.12 36.89 39.07
CA GLU A 157 10.67 35.80 39.90
C GLU A 157 10.02 34.38 39.98
N SER A 158 10.87 33.41 39.62
CA SER A 158 10.86 31.95 39.84
C SER A 158 11.03 31.56 41.32
N PRO A 159 10.83 30.28 41.80
CA PRO A 159 11.47 29.07 41.21
C PRO A 159 10.73 27.71 41.37
N GLY A 160 11.13 26.72 40.55
CA GLY A 160 10.67 25.34 40.72
C GLY A 160 11.21 24.31 39.72
N ARG A 161 12.51 24.36 39.41
CA ARG A 161 13.19 23.38 38.53
C ARG A 161 13.64 22.18 39.37
N GLN A 162 12.93 21.06 39.30
CA GLN A 162 13.41 19.82 39.91
C GLN A 162 14.49 19.14 39.06
N ARG A 163 15.59 18.94 39.75
CA ARG A 163 16.87 18.36 39.37
C ARG A 163 16.71 16.88 39.01
N VAL A 164 17.19 16.52 37.81
CA VAL A 164 17.58 15.15 37.47
C VAL A 164 18.82 14.77 38.28
N SER A 165 18.77 13.68 39.04
CA SER A 165 19.95 13.07 39.67
C SER A 165 20.34 11.82 38.90
N GLY A 166 21.56 11.83 38.36
CA GLY A 166 22.16 10.74 37.62
C GLY A 166 22.54 9.55 38.50
N VAL A 167 22.66 8.41 37.84
CA VAL A 167 23.52 7.32 38.26
C VAL A 167 24.51 7.08 37.13
N ASP A 168 25.77 7.32 37.46
CA ASP A 168 26.92 7.21 36.59
C ASP A 168 27.13 5.75 36.17
N SER A 169 27.31 5.53 34.88
CA SER A 169 28.03 4.37 34.36
C SER A 169 29.09 4.91 33.42
N ALA A 170 30.35 4.71 33.81
CA ALA A 170 31.52 5.17 33.08
C ALA A 170 31.46 4.75 31.60
N ARG A 171 31.60 5.75 30.72
CA ARG A 171 31.65 5.60 29.26
C ARG A 171 33.10 5.74 28.82
N THR A 172 33.67 4.72 28.18
CA THR A 172 34.90 4.86 27.41
C THR A 172 34.61 5.46 26.03
N GLU A 173 35.64 6.03 25.41
CA GLU A 173 35.62 6.86 24.20
C GLU A 173 35.05 6.22 22.92
N HIS A 174 34.61 4.96 22.96
CA HIS A 174 34.06 4.21 21.82
C HIS A 174 32.75 3.44 22.11
N GLY A 175 31.85 3.99 22.94
CA GLY A 175 30.39 3.81 22.77
C GLY A 175 29.76 2.41 22.63
N VAL A 176 30.31 1.33 23.21
CA VAL A 176 29.69 -0.02 23.19
C VAL A 176 29.44 -0.52 24.62
N PRO A 177 28.22 -0.99 25.00
CA PRO A 177 27.95 -1.60 26.30
C PRO A 177 28.55 -3.02 26.42
N LEU A 178 29.20 -3.32 27.54
CA LEU A 178 29.67 -4.66 27.91
C LEU A 178 28.47 -5.60 28.16
N GLY A 179 28.36 -6.66 27.35
CA GLY A 179 27.34 -7.69 27.50
C GLY A 179 27.49 -8.48 28.80
N HIS A 180 26.35 -8.77 29.45
CA HIS A 180 26.28 -9.75 30.52
C HIS A 180 26.58 -11.16 29.99
N HIS A 181 27.43 -11.87 30.74
CA HIS A 181 27.79 -13.28 30.51
C HIS A 181 26.60 -14.20 30.82
N PRO A 182 26.27 -15.19 29.96
CA PRO A 182 25.48 -16.33 30.38
C PRO A 182 26.41 -17.47 30.84
N GLU A 183 26.32 -17.83 32.11
CA GLU A 183 26.78 -19.13 32.62
C GLU A 183 25.78 -20.21 32.23
N SER A 184 26.21 -21.17 31.42
CA SER A 184 25.83 -22.59 31.52
C SER A 184 26.66 -23.37 30.51
N GLY A 185 27.72 -24.00 31.02
CA GLY A 185 28.65 -24.79 30.23
C GLY A 185 28.09 -26.17 29.90
N GLN A 186 27.69 -26.38 28.65
CA GLN A 186 27.86 -27.66 27.98
C GLN A 186 28.29 -27.42 26.51
N PRO A 187 29.42 -27.99 26.06
CA PRO A 187 29.88 -27.80 24.68
C PRO A 187 29.04 -28.62 23.69
N LEU A 188 28.60 -27.99 22.62
CA LEU A 188 27.99 -28.63 21.45
C LEU A 188 29.04 -29.52 20.72
N PRO A 189 28.66 -30.71 20.21
CA PRO A 189 29.58 -31.57 19.48
C PRO A 189 29.97 -30.97 18.12
N THR A 190 31.28 -30.98 17.83
CA THR A 190 31.88 -30.55 16.57
C THR A 190 32.43 -31.77 15.82
N PRO A 191 32.20 -31.92 14.50
CA PRO A 191 31.48 -31.01 13.61
C PRO A 191 29.97 -31.24 13.60
N LEU A 192 29.22 -30.15 13.43
CA LEU A 192 27.77 -30.18 13.20
C LEU A 192 27.43 -30.98 11.93
N PRO A 193 26.44 -31.89 11.95
CA PRO A 193 26.00 -32.60 10.75
C PRO A 193 25.38 -31.62 9.73
N LYS A 194 25.87 -31.64 8.49
CA LYS A 194 25.33 -30.84 7.39
C LYS A 194 23.96 -31.40 6.95
N PRO A 195 22.86 -30.62 6.98
CA PRO A 195 21.62 -31.05 6.38
C PRO A 195 21.75 -31.08 4.84
N LYS A 196 21.31 -32.19 4.23
CA LYS A 196 21.17 -32.30 2.77
C LYS A 196 20.04 -31.38 2.31
N PRO A 197 20.22 -30.53 1.28
CA PRO A 197 19.12 -29.79 0.70
C PRO A 197 18.29 -30.74 -0.15
N SER A 198 17.08 -31.05 0.30
CA SER A 198 16.09 -31.77 -0.49
C SER A 198 14.79 -30.99 -0.45
N PHE A 199 14.65 -29.95 -1.29
CA PHE A 199 13.38 -29.48 -1.88
C PHE A 199 13.67 -28.55 -3.07
N PRO A 200 12.84 -28.55 -4.13
CA PRO A 200 13.08 -27.80 -5.35
C PRO A 200 12.90 -26.30 -5.11
N LEU A 201 13.89 -25.55 -5.58
CA LEU A 201 13.89 -24.11 -5.79
C LEU A 201 12.69 -23.73 -6.68
N VAL A 202 11.68 -23.09 -6.10
CA VAL A 202 10.72 -22.29 -6.85
C VAL A 202 11.20 -20.85 -6.73
N ASP A 203 11.88 -20.38 -7.79
CA ASP A 203 12.17 -18.97 -7.98
C ASP A 203 10.86 -18.23 -8.23
N LEU A 204 10.36 -17.54 -7.20
CA LEU A 204 9.51 -16.37 -7.39
C LEU A 204 10.30 -15.18 -6.86
N GLY A 205 11.03 -14.55 -7.77
CA GLY A 205 11.73 -13.29 -7.55
C GLY A 205 10.73 -12.18 -7.23
N GLY A 206 10.56 -11.89 -5.95
CA GLY A 206 9.93 -10.66 -5.48
C GLY A 206 10.98 -9.58 -5.31
N GLY A 207 11.22 -8.81 -6.37
CA GLY A 207 11.99 -7.58 -6.29
C GLY A 207 11.24 -6.57 -5.43
N VAL A 208 11.84 -6.18 -4.30
CA VAL A 208 11.37 -5.07 -3.47
C VAL A 208 11.79 -3.75 -4.11
N THR A 209 10.85 -3.02 -4.71
CA THR A 209 10.96 -1.57 -4.86
C THR A 209 9.62 -0.92 -4.54
N SER A 210 9.66 -0.12 -3.48
CA SER A 210 8.90 1.09 -3.19
C SER A 210 7.40 1.13 -3.50
N VAL A 211 6.65 1.45 -2.44
CA VAL A 211 5.41 2.22 -2.48
C VAL A 211 5.50 3.32 -3.55
N ASP A 212 4.55 3.36 -4.50
CA ASP A 212 3.70 4.54 -4.61
C ASP A 212 2.37 4.29 -5.32
N ALA A 213 1.39 5.09 -4.91
CA ALA A 213 0.02 5.07 -5.35
C ALA A 213 -0.10 5.11 -6.88
N SER A 214 -1.09 4.38 -7.41
CA SER A 214 -1.57 4.53 -8.79
C SER A 214 -1.90 5.99 -9.07
N HIS A 215 -0.94 6.73 -9.62
CA HIS A 215 -1.16 7.98 -10.33
C HIS A 215 -1.31 7.60 -11.80
N PRO A 216 -2.52 7.20 -12.25
CA PRO A 216 -2.72 6.75 -13.62
C PRO A 216 -2.31 7.88 -14.58
N ARG A 217 -1.67 7.50 -15.69
CA ARG A 217 -1.35 8.42 -16.77
C ARG A 217 -2.59 9.26 -17.13
N PRO A 218 -2.53 10.59 -17.07
CA PRO A 218 -3.68 11.45 -17.37
C PRO A 218 -4.27 11.15 -18.76
N GLN A 219 -5.58 11.31 -18.94
CA GLN A 219 -6.23 11.14 -20.25
C GLN A 219 -6.66 12.51 -20.82
N CYS A 220 -6.62 12.64 -22.14
CA CYS A 220 -7.16 13.77 -22.87
C CYS A 220 -8.28 13.27 -23.79
N HIS A 221 -9.46 13.86 -23.70
CA HIS A 221 -10.59 13.50 -24.57
C HIS A 221 -10.51 14.13 -25.96
N ASP A 222 -9.72 15.19 -26.11
CA ASP A 222 -9.60 15.95 -27.36
C ASP A 222 -8.49 15.42 -28.29
N HIS A 223 -7.53 14.66 -27.75
CA HIS A 223 -6.38 14.16 -28.50
C HIS A 223 -6.01 12.74 -28.07
N GLU A 224 -6.00 11.81 -29.03
CA GLU A 224 -5.52 10.44 -28.84
C GLU A 224 -4.02 10.43 -28.44
N GLU A 225 -3.23 11.29 -29.07
CA GLU A 225 -1.79 11.45 -28.82
C GLU A 225 -1.45 12.79 -28.12
N ASN A 226 -0.20 12.93 -27.65
CA ASN A 226 0.27 14.09 -26.88
C ASN A 226 0.41 15.37 -27.75
N HIS A 227 -0.70 16.05 -28.02
CA HIS A 227 -0.71 17.30 -28.80
C HIS A 227 0.13 18.43 -28.17
N GLU A 228 1.00 19.08 -28.97
CA GLU A 228 2.00 20.07 -28.54
C GLU A 228 1.47 21.49 -28.25
N GLY A 229 0.24 21.80 -28.66
CA GLY A 229 -0.36 23.12 -28.43
C GLY A 229 -0.84 23.37 -26.98
N PRO A 230 -1.68 24.40 -26.74
CA PRO A 230 -2.06 24.88 -25.39
C PRO A 230 -3.03 23.95 -24.64
N CYS A 231 -3.10 22.68 -24.99
CA CYS A 231 -3.95 21.69 -24.33
C CYS A 231 -3.35 21.28 -22.99
N ARG A 232 -3.96 21.72 -21.88
CA ARG A 232 -3.50 21.42 -20.51
C ARG A 232 -3.44 19.91 -20.21
N PRO A 233 -4.44 19.07 -20.54
CA PRO A 233 -4.33 17.63 -20.38
C PRO A 233 -3.13 17.00 -21.12
N CYS A 234 -2.84 17.44 -22.36
CA CYS A 234 -1.69 16.93 -23.12
C CYS A 234 -0.35 17.34 -22.50
N LYS A 235 -0.26 18.55 -21.96
CA LYS A 235 0.91 19.00 -21.20
C LYS A 235 1.14 18.10 -19.98
N LEU A 236 0.10 17.83 -19.18
CA LEU A 236 0.20 16.95 -18.01
C LEU A 236 0.57 15.51 -18.39
N ARG A 237 0.08 14.99 -19.52
CA ARG A 237 0.51 13.67 -20.03
C ARG A 237 2.01 13.62 -20.31
N ARG A 238 2.56 14.64 -20.98
CA ARG A 238 4.00 14.71 -21.26
C ARG A 238 4.84 14.78 -19.99
N GLU A 239 4.44 15.64 -19.05
CA GLU A 239 5.13 15.78 -17.75
C GLU A 239 5.10 14.46 -16.96
N TRP A 240 3.98 13.72 -17.01
CA TRP A 240 3.87 12.39 -16.42
C TRP A 240 4.76 11.37 -17.15
N ASP A 241 4.72 11.33 -18.49
CA ASP A 241 5.53 10.39 -19.29
C ASP A 241 7.03 10.57 -19.01
N GLU A 242 7.49 11.82 -18.85
CA GLU A 242 8.87 12.15 -18.50
C GLU A 242 9.21 11.74 -17.06
N ALA A 243 8.36 12.10 -16.10
CA ALA A 243 8.57 11.77 -14.68
C ALA A 243 8.51 10.26 -14.39
N ASN A 244 7.81 9.49 -15.22
CA ASN A 244 7.57 8.06 -15.04
C ASN A 244 8.27 7.18 -16.09
N ALA A 245 9.20 7.72 -16.90
CA ALA A 245 9.89 6.98 -17.95
C ALA A 245 10.56 5.70 -17.44
N ASP A 246 11.27 5.78 -16.31
CA ASP A 246 11.94 4.63 -15.70
C ASP A 246 10.95 3.57 -15.18
N PHE A 247 9.83 4.01 -14.64
CA PHE A 247 8.76 3.13 -14.16
C PHE A 247 8.11 2.38 -15.33
N VAL A 248 7.78 3.08 -16.41
CA VAL A 248 7.21 2.48 -17.63
C VAL A 248 8.19 1.50 -18.25
N ALA A 249 9.48 1.84 -18.32
CA ALA A 249 10.51 0.94 -18.84
C ALA A 249 10.68 -0.32 -17.97
N ALA A 250 10.60 -0.19 -16.64
CA ALA A 250 10.65 -1.32 -15.72
C ALA A 250 9.43 -2.24 -15.87
N ASP A 251 8.21 -1.69 -15.94
CA ASP A 251 6.97 -2.43 -16.16
C ASP A 251 6.97 -3.14 -17.53
N GLU A 252 7.44 -2.46 -18.58
CA GLU A 252 7.58 -3.08 -19.91
C GLU A 252 8.56 -4.26 -19.89
N LEU A 253 9.69 -4.10 -19.19
CA LEU A 253 10.67 -5.16 -19.03
C LEU A 253 10.11 -6.35 -18.23
N GLU A 254 9.35 -6.09 -17.18
CA GLU A 254 8.66 -7.12 -16.41
C GLU A 254 7.63 -7.86 -17.26
N ARG A 255 6.80 -7.14 -18.04
CA ARG A 255 5.86 -7.74 -18.99
C ARG A 255 6.57 -8.62 -20.02
N LYS A 256 7.71 -8.18 -20.56
CA LYS A 256 8.54 -8.98 -21.48
C LYS A 256 9.09 -10.24 -20.80
N ARG A 257 9.58 -10.13 -19.56
CA ARG A 257 10.05 -11.27 -18.77
C ARG A 257 8.92 -12.27 -18.49
N ALA A 258 7.76 -11.78 -18.08
CA ALA A 258 6.57 -12.59 -17.84
C ALA A 258 6.10 -13.30 -19.11
N ALA A 259 6.05 -12.60 -20.26
CA ALA A 259 5.73 -13.20 -21.55
C ALA A 259 6.72 -14.30 -21.95
N LYS A 260 8.03 -14.06 -21.76
CA LYS A 260 9.08 -15.07 -22.04
C LYS A 260 8.95 -16.27 -21.11
N ALA A 261 8.67 -16.06 -19.83
CA ALA A 261 8.45 -17.13 -18.86
C ALA A 261 7.20 -17.96 -19.20
N ALA A 262 6.12 -17.30 -19.61
CA ALA A 262 4.89 -17.96 -20.07
C ALA A 262 5.13 -18.79 -21.35
N ALA A 263 5.87 -18.25 -22.33
CA ALA A 263 6.25 -19.01 -23.53
C ALA A 263 7.12 -20.22 -23.19
N ALA A 264 8.11 -20.07 -22.30
CA ALA A 264 8.95 -21.18 -21.84
C ALA A 264 8.15 -22.24 -21.07
N LYS A 265 7.16 -21.83 -20.28
CA LYS A 265 6.24 -22.75 -19.60
C LYS A 265 5.37 -23.49 -20.61
N ALA A 266 4.82 -22.80 -21.60
CA ALA A 266 4.00 -23.41 -22.64
C ALA A 266 4.78 -24.51 -23.42
N LEU A 267 6.06 -24.29 -23.72
CA LEU A 267 6.91 -25.34 -24.31
C LEU A 267 7.10 -26.54 -23.38
N LYS A 268 7.32 -26.31 -22.08
CA LYS A 268 7.54 -27.39 -21.09
C LYS A 268 6.29 -28.24 -20.84
N ASP A 269 5.12 -27.61 -20.88
CA ASP A 269 3.83 -28.24 -20.60
C ASP A 269 3.23 -28.90 -21.87
N CYS A 270 3.93 -28.86 -23.01
CA CYS A 270 3.45 -29.42 -24.26
C CYS A 270 3.77 -30.92 -24.39
N ASP A 271 2.75 -31.72 -24.64
CA ASP A 271 2.90 -33.17 -24.83
C ASP A 271 3.42 -33.55 -26.22
N LEU A 272 3.45 -32.61 -27.17
CA LEU A 272 3.79 -32.86 -28.58
C LEU A 272 5.24 -32.53 -28.93
N CYS A 273 5.95 -31.77 -28.08
CA CYS A 273 7.29 -31.32 -28.38
C CYS A 273 8.24 -31.34 -27.19
N ASP A 274 9.54 -31.32 -27.46
CA ASP A 274 10.56 -31.21 -26.42
C ASP A 274 10.69 -29.77 -25.86
N SER A 275 11.57 -29.59 -24.89
CA SER A 275 11.83 -28.29 -24.26
C SER A 275 12.38 -27.22 -25.20
N ALA A 276 12.79 -27.60 -26.42
CA ALA A 276 13.25 -26.72 -27.46
C ALA A 276 12.20 -26.50 -28.56
N GLY A 277 11.01 -27.10 -28.44
CA GLY A 277 9.89 -26.93 -29.36
C GLY A 277 9.91 -27.84 -30.58
N TRP A 278 10.72 -28.91 -30.57
CA TRP A 278 10.76 -29.90 -31.66
C TRP A 278 9.74 -31.00 -31.45
N VAL A 279 9.00 -31.36 -32.51
CA VAL A 279 7.96 -32.41 -32.46
C VAL A 279 8.58 -33.76 -32.12
N LEU A 280 7.91 -34.48 -31.22
CA LEU A 280 8.28 -35.84 -30.81
C LEU A 280 7.33 -36.87 -31.45
N GLY A 281 7.88 -38.02 -31.81
CA GLY A 281 7.14 -39.18 -32.30
C GLY A 281 6.38 -39.91 -31.18
N PRO A 282 5.61 -40.96 -31.52
CA PRO A 282 4.80 -41.73 -30.56
C PRO A 282 5.61 -42.37 -29.41
N ASP A 283 6.89 -42.63 -29.64
CA ASP A 283 7.87 -43.19 -28.70
C ASP A 283 8.61 -42.10 -27.88
N ARG A 284 8.21 -40.84 -28.02
CA ARG A 284 8.90 -39.64 -27.51
C ARG A 284 10.32 -39.46 -28.04
N ALA A 285 10.67 -40.13 -29.15
CA ALA A 285 11.91 -39.84 -29.87
C ALA A 285 11.70 -38.64 -30.82
N PRO A 286 12.75 -37.86 -31.13
CA PRO A 286 12.69 -36.86 -32.19
C PRO A 286 12.32 -37.49 -33.53
N ILE A 287 11.42 -36.86 -34.29
CA ILE A 287 11.09 -37.31 -35.66
C ILE A 287 12.14 -36.82 -36.67
N GLU A 288 12.35 -37.59 -37.73
CA GLU A 288 13.15 -37.19 -38.88
C GLU A 288 12.28 -37.11 -40.16
N PRO A 289 12.33 -36.02 -40.93
CA PRO A 289 13.05 -34.77 -40.65
C PRO A 289 12.47 -34.02 -39.45
N GLY A 290 13.30 -33.22 -38.78
CA GLY A 290 12.88 -32.42 -37.62
C GLY A 290 11.83 -31.37 -38.02
N VAL A 291 10.78 -31.26 -37.22
CA VAL A 291 9.71 -30.27 -37.41
C VAL A 291 9.50 -29.49 -36.11
N LEU A 292 9.29 -28.18 -36.22
CA LEU A 292 8.95 -27.32 -35.08
C LEU A 292 7.46 -27.39 -34.76
N CYS A 293 7.14 -27.34 -33.47
CA CYS A 293 5.77 -27.39 -32.98
C CYS A 293 5.01 -26.12 -33.33
N THR A 294 3.98 -26.23 -34.16
CA THR A 294 3.13 -25.12 -34.59
C THR A 294 2.30 -24.52 -33.46
N ALA A 295 2.09 -25.26 -32.36
CA ALA A 295 1.36 -24.77 -31.18
C ALA A 295 2.09 -23.64 -30.44
N HIS A 296 3.42 -23.58 -30.54
CA HIS A 296 4.24 -22.54 -29.88
C HIS A 296 5.05 -21.71 -30.87
N ASN A 297 5.09 -22.13 -32.14
CA ASN A 297 5.77 -21.44 -33.21
C ASN A 297 4.85 -21.39 -34.45
N PRO A 298 3.81 -20.56 -34.44
CA PRO A 298 2.81 -20.51 -35.51
C PRO A 298 3.40 -20.13 -36.88
N ASP A 299 4.51 -19.39 -36.88
CA ASP A 299 5.22 -18.97 -38.11
C ASP A 299 6.09 -20.11 -38.73
N SER A 300 6.16 -21.27 -38.08
CA SER A 300 7.00 -22.40 -38.50
C SER A 300 6.28 -23.46 -39.35
N GLY A 301 4.99 -23.26 -39.66
CA GLY A 301 4.06 -24.26 -40.22
C GLY A 301 4.38 -24.91 -41.58
N SER A 302 5.60 -24.82 -42.09
CA SER A 302 6.03 -25.45 -43.35
C SER A 302 7.55 -25.54 -43.54
N LYS A 303 8.35 -25.32 -42.49
CA LYS A 303 9.82 -25.39 -42.60
C LYS A 303 10.30 -26.76 -42.14
N GLU A 304 10.61 -27.64 -43.08
CA GLU A 304 11.52 -28.76 -42.84
C GLU A 304 12.84 -28.17 -42.35
N ALA A 305 13.20 -28.45 -41.10
CA ALA A 305 14.38 -27.89 -40.48
C ALA A 305 15.27 -29.03 -40.00
N VAL A 306 16.53 -29.03 -40.42
CA VAL A 306 17.55 -29.91 -39.85
C VAL A 306 17.80 -29.41 -38.42
N ARG A 307 17.65 -30.32 -37.46
CA ARG A 307 17.90 -30.05 -36.03
C ARG A 307 19.36 -29.69 -35.77
#